data_AF-A0A658NLB1-F1
#
_entry.id   AF-A0A658NLB1-F1
#
_cell.length_a   1.000
_cell.length_b   1.000
_cell.length_c   1.000
_cell.angle_alpha   90.00
_cell.angle_beta   90.00
_cell.angle_gamma   90.00
#
_symmetry.space_group_name_H-M   'P 1'
#
loop_
_entity.id
_entity.type
_entity.pdbx_description
1 polymer ?
#
loop_
_entity_poly.entity_id
_entity_poly.type
_entity_poly.pdbx_seq_one_letter_code
_entity_poly.pdbx_strand_id
1 'polypeptide(L)'
;DLGGGAAAGGSAASGWPQVLASWAQARLATGGAPLLEDAMPEFERTLIREALRAARGGRQEAAKLLGWGRNTLTRKLKELGMED
;
A
#
# COMPACT_ATOMS: atom_id res chain seq x y z
N ASP A 1 0.65 44.46 17.95
CA ASP A 1 -0.34 43.58 18.59
C ASP A 1 0.00 42.16 18.19
N LEU A 2 0.43 41.36 19.17
CA LEU A 2 0.87 39.98 19.00
C LEU A 2 -0.27 39.08 19.48
N GLY A 3 -0.95 38.40 18.56
CA GLY A 3 -1.85 37.29 18.87
C GLY A 3 -1.77 36.29 17.72
N GLY A 4 -1.20 35.10 17.86
CA GLY A 4 -1.28 34.22 19.01
C GLY A 4 -2.34 33.15 18.77
N GLY A 5 -2.23 32.40 17.66
CA GLY A 5 -2.99 31.17 17.41
C GLY A 5 -2.02 30.00 17.43
N ALA A 6 -1.74 29.50 18.63
CA ALA A 6 -0.81 28.42 18.89
C ALA A 6 -1.10 27.21 18.01
N ALA A 7 -0.03 26.68 17.42
CA ALA A 7 0.02 25.42 16.72
C ALA A 7 -0.66 24.32 17.55
N ALA A 8 -1.80 23.82 17.08
CA ALA A 8 -2.42 22.63 17.62
C ALA A 8 -1.54 21.43 17.23
N GLY A 9 -0.60 21.10 18.11
CA GLY A 9 0.18 19.87 18.09
C GLY A 9 -0.71 18.66 18.29
N GLY A 10 -1.29 18.17 17.21
CA GLY A 10 -1.49 16.73 17.05
C GLY A 10 -0.23 16.22 16.38
N SER A 11 0.44 15.21 16.96
CA SER A 11 1.36 14.36 16.21
C SER A 11 0.55 13.72 15.08
N ALA A 12 0.39 14.44 13.97
CA ALA A 12 -0.29 13.97 12.78
C ALA A 12 0.58 12.86 12.22
N ALA A 13 0.35 11.64 12.72
CA ALA A 13 0.82 10.42 12.08
C ALA A 13 0.52 10.61 10.59
N SER A 14 1.58 10.79 9.81
CA SER A 14 1.41 11.06 8.39
C SER A 14 0.63 9.87 7.82
N GLY A 15 -0.56 10.13 7.29
CA GLY A 15 -1.37 9.09 6.70
C GLY A 15 -0.61 8.44 5.55
N TRP A 16 -0.99 7.20 5.21
CA TRP A 16 -0.39 6.51 4.07
C TRP A 16 -0.42 7.33 2.75
N PRO A 17 -1.41 8.23 2.48
CA PRO A 17 -1.36 9.07 1.28
C PRO A 17 -0.21 10.09 1.32
N GLN A 18 0.09 10.65 2.49
CA GLN A 18 1.21 11.59 2.66
C GLN A 18 2.55 10.89 2.45
N VAL A 19 2.70 9.68 3.01
CA VAL A 19 3.90 8.86 2.80
C VAL A 19 4.07 8.49 1.32
N LEU A 20 2.98 8.11 0.65
CA LEU A 20 2.98 7.80 -0.79
C LEU A 20 3.32 9.03 -1.64
N ALA A 21 2.83 10.21 -1.27
CA ALA A 21 3.16 11.47 -1.95
C ALA A 21 4.65 11.80 -1.83
N SER A 22 5.24 11.66 -0.63
CA SER A 22 6.68 11.86 -0.43
C SER A 22 7.50 10.85 -1.24
N TRP A 23 7.09 9.58 -1.28
CA TRP A 23 7.73 8.56 -2.10
C TRP A 23 7.68 8.92 -3.60
N ALA A 24 6.52 9.32 -4.11
CA ALA A 24 6.34 9.67 -5.51
C ALA A 24 7.20 10.88 -5.92
N GLN A 25 7.26 11.91 -5.07
CA GLN A 25 8.12 13.09 -5.29
C GLN A 25 9.59 12.69 -5.38
N ALA A 26 10.07 11.85 -4.46
CA ALA A 26 11.45 11.37 -4.46
C ALA A 26 11.74 10.55 -5.72
N ARG A 27 10.83 9.66 -6.13
CA ARG A 27 11.01 8.80 -7.31
C ARG A 27 11.05 9.60 -8.61
N LEU A 28 10.19 10.62 -8.73
CA LEU A 28 10.20 11.55 -9.87
C LEU A 28 11.50 12.36 -9.94
N ALA A 29 12.04 12.79 -8.80
CA ALA A 29 13.29 13.55 -8.75
C ALA A 29 14.51 12.72 -9.20
N THR A 30 14.52 11.41 -8.95
CA THR A 30 15.64 10.53 -9.32
C THR A 30 15.66 10.15 -10.81
N GLY A 31 14.53 10.26 -11.50
CA GLY A 31 14.35 9.62 -12.81
C GLY A 31 14.32 8.08 -12.70
N GLY A 32 13.35 7.44 -13.33
CA GLY A 32 13.17 5.99 -13.19
C GLY A 32 12.00 5.46 -14.01
N ALA A 33 11.61 4.22 -13.73
CA ALA A 33 10.42 3.61 -14.32
C ALA A 33 9.17 4.44 -13.98
N PRO A 34 8.11 4.36 -14.81
CA PRO A 34 6.82 4.96 -14.49
C PRO A 34 6.37 4.56 -13.07
N LEU A 35 5.89 5.53 -12.28
CA LEU A 35 5.59 5.34 -10.86
C LEU A 35 4.72 4.11 -10.56
N LEU A 36 3.74 3.83 -11.42
CA LEU A 36 2.82 2.71 -11.21
C LEU A 36 3.45 1.35 -11.48
N GLU A 37 4.50 1.26 -12.30
CA GLU A 37 5.22 0.01 -12.52
C GLU A 37 5.97 -0.43 -11.25
N ASP A 38 6.46 0.52 -10.46
CA ASP A 38 7.10 0.24 -9.16
C ASP A 38 6.07 0.14 -8.02
N ALA A 39 5.12 1.08 -7.95
CA ALA A 39 4.19 1.17 -6.82
C ALA A 39 3.15 0.06 -6.81
N MET A 40 2.61 -0.32 -7.97
CA MET A 40 1.48 -1.24 -8.03
C MET A 40 1.86 -2.63 -7.48
N PRO A 41 2.98 -3.26 -7.88
CA PRO A 41 3.38 -4.55 -7.32
C PRO A 41 3.61 -4.49 -5.81
N GLU A 42 4.26 -3.45 -5.30
CA GLU A 42 4.52 -3.30 -3.85
C GLU A 42 3.24 -3.09 -3.04
N PHE A 43 2.32 -2.28 -3.58
CA PHE A 43 0.99 -2.10 -2.99
C PHE A 43 0.22 -3.42 -2.93
N GLU A 44 0.15 -4.16 -4.05
CA GLU A 44 -0.53 -5.45 -4.12
C GLU A 44 0.11 -6.47 -3.17
N ARG A 45 1.45 -6.60 -3.16
CA ARG A 45 2.18 -7.49 -2.24
C ARG A 45 1.85 -7.22 -0.79
N THR A 46 1.82 -5.94 -0.41
CA THR A 46 1.54 -5.51 0.96
C THR A 46 0.13 -5.92 1.36
N LEU A 47 -0.87 -5.57 0.56
CA LEU A 47 -2.26 -5.89 0.88
C LEU A 47 -2.53 -7.39 0.87
N ILE A 48 -1.98 -8.13 -0.09
CA ILE A 48 -2.12 -9.60 -0.14
C ILE A 48 -1.55 -10.24 1.12
N ARG A 49 -0.38 -9.78 1.57
CA ARG A 49 0.27 -10.31 2.78
C ARG A 49 -0.59 -10.10 4.03
N GLU A 50 -1.10 -8.88 4.22
CA GLU A 50 -1.94 -8.59 5.39
C GLU A 50 -3.29 -9.32 5.32
N ALA A 51 -3.88 -9.43 4.13
CA ALA A 51 -5.10 -10.21 3.93
C ALA A 51 -4.90 -11.70 4.23
N LEU A 52 -3.78 -12.29 3.78
CA LEU A 52 -3.44 -13.68 4.09
C LEU A 52 -3.21 -13.90 5.59
N ARG A 53 -2.53 -12.96 6.27
CA ARG A 53 -2.35 -13.02 7.73
C ARG A 53 -3.68 -12.97 8.47
N ALA A 54 -4.56 -12.03 8.13
CA ALA A 54 -5.89 -11.91 8.71
C ALA A 54 -6.75 -13.17 8.44
N ALA A 55 -6.61 -13.75 7.25
CA ALA A 55 -7.25 -14.99 6.84
C ALA A 55 -6.60 -16.27 7.39
N ARG A 56 -5.53 -16.16 8.20
CA ARG A 56 -4.73 -17.30 8.70
C ARG A 56 -4.28 -18.26 7.58
N GLY A 57 -3.85 -17.71 6.45
CA GLY A 57 -3.41 -18.44 5.26
C GLY A 57 -4.54 -18.89 4.31
N GLY A 58 -5.81 -18.66 4.67
CA GLY A 58 -6.96 -19.02 3.84
C GLY A 58 -7.08 -18.14 2.59
N ARG A 59 -6.64 -18.63 1.43
CA ARG A 59 -6.69 -17.89 0.15
C ARG A 59 -8.09 -17.39 -0.21
N GLN A 60 -9.15 -18.16 0.06
CA GLN A 60 -10.52 -17.74 -0.23
C GLN A 60 -10.96 -16.55 0.65
N GLU A 61 -10.60 -16.56 1.93
CA GLU A 61 -10.98 -15.49 2.85
C GLU A 61 -10.14 -14.23 2.60
N ALA A 62 -8.85 -14.40 2.31
CA ALA A 62 -7.98 -13.30 1.89
C ALA A 62 -8.52 -12.62 0.62
N ALA A 63 -9.00 -13.40 -0.35
CA ALA A 63 -9.60 -12.84 -1.56
C ALA A 63 -10.85 -11.99 -1.24
N LYS A 64 -11.71 -12.44 -0.33
CA LYS A 64 -12.86 -11.65 0.13
C LYS A 64 -12.44 -10.34 0.79
N LEU A 65 -11.44 -10.38 1.67
CA LEU A 65 -10.92 -9.18 2.35
C LEU A 65 -10.37 -8.14 1.35
N LEU A 66 -9.80 -8.60 0.24
CA LEU A 66 -9.30 -7.76 -0.84
C LEU A 66 -10.39 -7.30 -1.82
N GLY A 67 -11.62 -7.81 -1.71
CA GLY A 67 -12.69 -7.59 -2.69
C GLY A 67 -12.42 -8.29 -4.03
N TRP A 68 -11.58 -9.32 -4.05
CA TRP A 68 -11.19 -10.06 -5.24
C TRP A 68 -11.88 -11.42 -5.31
N GLY A 69 -12.08 -11.91 -6.54
CA GLY A 69 -12.37 -13.33 -6.74
C GLY A 69 -11.15 -14.19 -6.40
N ARG A 70 -11.38 -15.43 -5.95
CA ARG A 70 -10.30 -16.41 -5.66
C ARG A 70 -9.29 -16.53 -6.81
N ASN A 71 -9.79 -16.59 -8.06
CA ASN A 71 -8.93 -16.74 -9.24
C ASN A 71 -8.04 -15.52 -9.47
N THR A 72 -8.55 -14.31 -9.18
CA THR A 72 -7.76 -13.07 -9.25
C THR A 72 -6.63 -13.10 -8.23
N LEU A 73 -6.91 -13.51 -6.99
CA LEU A 73 -5.86 -13.65 -5.98
C LEU A 73 -4.81 -14.70 -6.40
N THR A 74 -5.22 -15.86 -6.91
CA THR A 74 -4.29 -16.87 -7.41
C THR A 74 -3.38 -16.32 -8.52
N ARG A 75 -3.95 -15.62 -9.49
CA ARG A 75 -3.18 -15.00 -10.58
C ARG A 75 -2.19 -13.97 -10.03
N LYS A 76 -2.64 -13.12 -9.09
CA LYS A 76 -1.79 -12.09 -8.47
C LYS A 76 -0.64 -12.67 -7.65
N LEU A 77 -0.90 -13.75 -6.88
CA LEU A 77 0.17 -14.45 -6.16
C LEU A 77 1.26 -14.94 -7.12
N LYS A 78 0.87 -15.50 -8.27
CA LYS A 78 1.82 -15.95 -9.31
C LYS A 78 2.56 -14.80 -9.99
N GLU A 79 1.83 -13.78 -10.45
CA GLU A 79 2.41 -12.59 -11.11
C GLU A 79 3.44 -11.89 -10.21
N LEU A 80 3.19 -11.89 -8.89
CA LEU A 80 4.05 -11.28 -7.90
C LEU A 80 5.09 -12.28 -7.34
N GLY A 81 5.11 -13.55 -7.72
CA GLY A 81 6.05 -14.52 -7.14
C GLY A 81 5.91 -14.66 -5.62
N MET A 82 4.67 -14.67 -5.13
CA MET A 82 4.28 -14.86 -3.72
C MET A 82 3.69 -16.27 -3.48
N GLU A 83 3.97 -17.21 -4.38
CA GLU A 83 3.59 -18.61 -4.23
C GLU A 83 4.67 -19.33 -3.41
N ASP A 84 4.38 -19.57 -2.13
CA ASP A 84 5.04 -20.60 -1.31
C ASP A 84 4.22 -21.91 -1.36
#